data_AF-A0A2A5XM40-F1
#
_entry.id   AF-A0A2A5XM40-F1
#
_cell.length_a   1.000
_cell.length_b   1.000
_cell.length_c   1.000
_cell.angle_alpha   90.00
_cell.angle_beta   90.00
_cell.angle_gamma   90.00
#
_symmetry.space_group_name_H-M   'P 1'
#
loop_
_entity.id
_entity.type
_entity.pdbx_description
1 polymer ?
#
loop_
_entity_poly.entity_id
_entity_poly.type
_entity_poly.pdbx_seq_one_letter_code
_entity_poly.pdbx_strand_id
1 'polypeptide(L)'
;MKTFLKSIYLISFSLLIASCSKDGCTDPTATNYNPDATSDDNSCIILGCIDENAINYNPDATDDNGTCIFSNSYLLNGNWNITNLQYDTQIDLPIIGPQNISGEAYDAGTWSFQYPDYTCSNSLNFVTEGLNILGQTLPGIPIDVSSDGTWELSNNDNNLLITDQTTGLISDYQILSVQDSICFLNGTIPFVIDTMGFTINSQIDIELQLDKQ
;
A
#
# COMPACT_ATOMS: atom_id res chain seq x y z
N MET A 1 103.06 -4.25 1.31
CA MET A 1 103.14 -4.12 -0.15
C MET A 1 101.73 -4.30 -0.71
N LYS A 2 101.20 -3.26 -1.40
CA LYS A 2 100.13 -3.27 -2.42
C LYS A 2 98.70 -3.73 -2.00
N THR A 3 97.57 -3.18 -2.45
CA THR A 3 97.09 -1.88 -2.95
C THR A 3 95.60 -2.12 -3.27
N PHE A 4 94.75 -1.13 -3.00
CA PHE A 4 93.40 -0.83 -3.53
C PHE A 4 92.79 -1.75 -4.63
N LEU A 5 91.48 -2.03 -4.56
CA LEU A 5 90.49 -1.33 -5.39
C LEU A 5 89.02 -1.62 -4.97
N LYS A 6 88.20 -0.58 -5.17
CA LYS A 6 86.76 -0.46 -4.97
C LYS A 6 85.95 -1.63 -5.56
N SER A 7 84.90 -2.03 -4.87
CA SER A 7 83.61 -2.14 -5.56
C SER A 7 82.47 -1.90 -4.59
N ILE A 8 81.81 -0.76 -4.83
CA ILE A 8 80.54 -0.34 -4.27
C ILE A 8 79.51 -1.37 -4.75
N TYR A 9 79.10 -2.29 -3.90
CA TYR A 9 77.80 -2.94 -4.06
C TYR A 9 76.85 -2.24 -3.11
N LEU A 10 76.08 -1.31 -3.66
CA LEU A 10 74.79 -0.91 -3.11
C LEU A 10 74.01 -2.20 -2.87
N ILE A 11 74.02 -2.68 -1.63
CA ILE A 11 73.00 -3.61 -1.18
C ILE A 11 71.73 -2.79 -1.28
N SER A 12 71.00 -2.96 -2.38
CA SER A 12 69.61 -2.55 -2.45
C SER A 12 68.93 -3.36 -1.35
N PHE A 13 68.85 -2.76 -0.17
CA PHE A 13 67.94 -3.20 0.87
C PHE A 13 66.58 -2.97 0.25
N SER A 14 66.11 -3.97 -0.48
CA SER A 14 64.74 -4.07 -0.93
C SER A 14 63.93 -4.14 0.36
N LEU A 15 63.62 -2.96 0.89
CA LEU A 15 62.62 -2.78 1.90
C LEU A 15 61.33 -3.21 1.21
N LEU A 16 61.04 -4.52 1.20
CA LEU A 16 59.68 -4.99 1.17
C LEU A 16 59.08 -4.51 2.49
N ILE A 17 58.69 -3.24 2.50
CA ILE A 17 57.56 -2.80 3.29
C ILE A 17 56.41 -3.64 2.77
N ALA A 18 56.22 -4.81 3.38
CA ALA A 18 54.92 -5.44 3.43
C ALA A 18 54.04 -4.42 4.15
N SER A 19 53.48 -3.49 3.37
CA SER A 19 52.32 -2.73 3.76
C SER A 19 51.28 -3.78 4.14
N CYS A 20 51.09 -3.99 5.45
CA CYS A 20 49.96 -4.72 5.95
C CYS A 20 48.75 -3.84 5.61
N SER A 21 48.18 -4.04 4.41
CA SER A 21 46.87 -3.47 4.09
C SER A 21 45.94 -3.97 5.18
N LYS A 22 45.40 -3.03 5.97
CA LYS A 22 44.29 -3.36 6.84
C LYS A 22 43.04 -3.25 5.97
N ASP A 23 42.51 -4.40 5.62
CA ASP A 23 41.26 -4.49 4.87
C ASP A 23 40.10 -4.28 5.85
N GLY A 24 39.09 -3.54 5.42
CA GLY A 24 37.91 -3.23 6.22
C GLY A 24 37.12 -2.09 5.60
N CYS A 25 35.91 -1.85 6.09
CA CYS A 25 35.10 -0.76 5.59
C CYS A 25 35.78 0.60 5.77
N THR A 26 36.03 1.31 4.65
CA THR A 26 36.64 2.65 4.68
C THR A 26 35.62 3.80 4.60
N ASP A 27 34.33 3.49 4.43
CA ASP A 27 33.26 4.48 4.37
C ASP A 27 32.88 4.97 5.79
N PRO A 28 33.08 6.26 6.13
CA PRO A 28 32.77 6.79 7.45
C PRO A 28 31.26 6.86 7.76
N THR A 29 30.39 6.68 6.76
CA THR A 29 28.93 6.64 6.92
C THR A 29 28.41 5.24 7.25
N ALA A 30 29.22 4.21 7.02
CA ALA A 30 28.85 2.83 7.32
C ALA A 30 28.89 2.53 8.82
N THR A 31 27.98 1.67 9.27
CA THR A 31 27.87 1.27 10.69
C THR A 31 29.07 0.46 11.18
N ASN A 32 29.79 -0.20 10.27
CA ASN A 32 31.00 -0.97 10.53
C ASN A 32 32.27 -0.27 10.01
N TYR A 33 32.25 1.07 9.88
CA TYR A 33 33.43 1.86 9.52
C TYR A 33 34.64 1.49 10.40
N ASN A 34 35.75 1.19 9.74
CA ASN A 34 37.01 0.89 10.38
C ASN A 34 38.03 2.03 10.11
N PRO A 35 38.31 2.92 11.08
CA PRO A 35 39.26 4.02 10.89
C PRO A 35 40.71 3.57 10.68
N ASP A 36 41.02 2.31 11.02
CA ASP A 36 42.33 1.70 10.79
C ASP A 36 42.44 1.06 9.40
N ALA A 37 41.34 0.91 8.64
CA ALA A 37 41.35 0.30 7.32
C ALA A 37 42.00 1.24 6.29
N THR A 38 42.89 0.67 5.48
CA THR A 38 43.62 1.38 4.42
C THR A 38 43.20 0.94 3.03
N SER A 39 42.48 -0.18 2.92
CA SER A 39 41.86 -0.67 1.69
C SER A 39 40.44 -1.08 2.02
N ASP A 40 39.50 -0.64 1.18
CA ASP A 40 38.11 -1.08 1.29
C ASP A 40 38.00 -2.57 0.93
N ASP A 41 37.25 -3.31 1.74
CA ASP A 41 36.98 -4.74 1.52
C ASP A 41 35.56 -5.01 1.04
N ASN A 42 34.82 -3.94 0.69
CA ASN A 42 33.42 -3.96 0.30
C ASN A 42 32.50 -4.57 1.37
N SER A 43 32.91 -4.59 2.64
CA SER A 43 32.08 -5.06 3.76
C SER A 43 31.21 -3.95 4.38
N CYS A 44 31.30 -2.71 3.91
CA CYS A 44 30.57 -1.57 4.47
C CYS A 44 29.05 -1.83 4.58
N ILE A 45 28.50 -1.60 5.77
CA ILE A 45 27.07 -1.75 6.08
C ILE A 45 26.45 -0.36 6.17
N ILE A 46 25.68 0.00 5.14
CA ILE A 46 24.92 1.24 5.06
C ILE A 46 23.45 0.90 5.31
N LEU A 47 22.89 1.45 6.38
CA LEU A 47 21.49 1.25 6.76
C LEU A 47 20.56 2.20 5.99
N GLY A 48 19.51 1.66 5.38
CA GLY A 48 18.48 2.44 4.70
C GLY A 48 17.40 1.54 4.13
N CYS A 49 16.39 2.11 3.47
CA CYS A 49 15.42 1.28 2.77
C CYS A 49 16.03 0.74 1.47
N ILE A 50 16.07 -0.57 1.30
CA ILE A 50 16.62 -1.24 0.10
C ILE A 50 15.55 -1.56 -0.96
N ASP A 51 14.27 -1.34 -0.66
CA ASP A 51 13.17 -1.61 -1.58
C ASP A 51 13.01 -0.45 -2.58
N GLU A 52 13.19 -0.74 -3.87
CA GLU A 52 13.06 0.24 -4.96
C GLU A 52 11.65 0.82 -5.11
N ASN A 53 10.64 0.19 -4.53
CA ASN A 53 9.25 0.66 -4.55
C ASN A 53 8.92 1.58 -3.36
N ALA A 54 9.82 1.73 -2.39
CA ALA A 54 9.61 2.62 -1.26
C ALA A 54 9.90 4.09 -1.61
N ILE A 55 9.13 5.00 -1.03
CA ILE A 55 9.29 6.46 -1.17
C ILE A 55 10.66 6.93 -0.67
N ASN A 56 11.21 6.26 0.35
CA ASN A 56 12.51 6.57 0.94
C ASN A 56 13.60 5.55 0.57
N TYR A 57 13.48 4.90 -0.58
CA TYR A 57 14.53 4.03 -1.14
C TYR A 57 15.89 4.73 -1.13
N ASN A 58 16.89 4.05 -0.58
CA ASN A 58 18.28 4.51 -0.57
C ASN A 58 19.12 3.55 -1.43
N PRO A 59 19.56 3.97 -2.64
CA PRO A 59 20.36 3.11 -3.52
C PRO A 59 21.75 2.76 -2.96
N ASP A 60 22.24 3.51 -1.96
CA ASP A 60 23.51 3.24 -1.30
C ASP A 60 23.36 2.30 -0.09
N ALA A 61 22.12 1.99 0.33
CA ALA A 61 21.89 1.07 1.45
C ALA A 61 22.24 -0.37 1.06
N THR A 62 23.01 -1.03 1.91
CA THR A 62 23.35 -2.45 1.76
C THR A 62 22.43 -3.35 2.60
N ASP A 63 21.82 -2.78 3.64
CA ASP A 63 21.02 -3.50 4.62
C ASP A 63 19.76 -2.70 4.97
N ASP A 64 18.62 -3.40 5.01
CA ASP A 64 17.35 -2.81 5.40
C ASP A 64 17.35 -2.43 6.88
N ASN A 65 16.94 -1.20 7.18
CA ASN A 65 16.78 -0.70 8.53
C ASN A 65 15.32 -0.75 9.03
N GLY A 66 14.40 -1.29 8.23
CA GLY A 66 12.98 -1.42 8.55
C GLY A 66 12.23 -0.09 8.54
N THR A 67 12.79 0.93 7.88
CA THR A 67 12.16 2.27 7.80
C THR A 67 11.50 2.54 6.45
N CYS A 68 11.37 1.55 5.56
CA CYS A 68 10.72 1.70 4.26
C CYS A 68 9.30 2.28 4.40
N ILE A 69 9.01 3.33 3.63
CA ILE A 69 7.72 4.00 3.56
C ILE A 69 7.15 3.75 2.17
N PHE A 70 5.97 3.12 2.10
CA PHE A 70 5.29 2.84 0.85
C PHE A 70 4.08 3.75 0.66
N SER A 71 3.75 4.08 -0.60
CA SER A 71 2.50 4.76 -0.92
C SER A 71 1.31 3.82 -0.75
N ASN A 72 0.14 4.37 -0.48
CA ASN A 72 -1.07 3.54 -0.39
C ASN A 72 -1.40 2.90 -1.75
N SER A 73 -1.01 3.52 -2.87
CA SER A 73 -1.18 2.92 -4.21
C SER A 73 -0.41 1.61 -4.36
N TYR A 74 0.78 1.55 -3.79
CA TYR A 74 1.58 0.32 -3.76
C TYR A 74 0.99 -0.69 -2.77
N LEU A 75 0.64 -0.26 -1.56
CA LEU A 75 0.12 -1.15 -0.51
C LEU A 75 -1.21 -1.81 -0.89
N LEU A 76 -2.11 -1.05 -1.55
CA LEU A 76 -3.40 -1.53 -2.03
C LEU A 76 -3.29 -2.51 -3.20
N ASN A 77 -2.18 -2.54 -3.94
CA ASN A 77 -2.03 -3.41 -5.11
C ASN A 77 -2.24 -4.88 -4.74
N GLY A 78 -3.14 -5.57 -5.46
CA GLY A 78 -3.48 -6.98 -5.25
C GLY A 78 -4.96 -7.23 -5.01
N ASN A 79 -5.27 -8.47 -4.63
CA ASN A 79 -6.63 -8.95 -4.36
C ASN A 79 -6.93 -8.88 -2.86
N TRP A 80 -8.16 -8.48 -2.54
CA TRP A 80 -8.64 -8.24 -1.20
C TRP A 80 -10.02 -8.87 -1.00
N ASN A 81 -10.21 -9.57 0.10
CA ASN A 81 -11.51 -10.06 0.55
C ASN A 81 -12.12 -9.04 1.51
N ILE A 82 -13.40 -8.74 1.36
CA ILE A 82 -14.15 -7.91 2.30
C ILE A 82 -14.60 -8.80 3.46
N THR A 83 -13.85 -8.78 4.56
CA THR A 83 -14.08 -9.66 5.71
C THR A 83 -15.15 -9.10 6.64
N ASN A 84 -15.27 -7.77 6.71
CA ASN A 84 -16.31 -7.08 7.45
C ASN A 84 -16.82 -5.87 6.68
N LEU A 85 -18.14 -5.70 6.61
CA LEU A 85 -18.81 -4.55 6.01
C LEU A 85 -19.90 -4.09 6.97
N GLN A 86 -19.81 -2.86 7.46
CA GLN A 86 -20.91 -2.18 8.14
C GLN A 86 -21.50 -1.15 7.19
N TYR A 87 -22.80 -0.93 7.27
CA TYR A 87 -23.47 0.06 6.43
C TYR A 87 -24.55 0.80 7.20
N ASP A 88 -24.76 2.06 6.82
CA ASP A 88 -25.87 2.90 7.27
C ASP A 88 -26.27 3.87 6.14
N THR A 89 -27.55 4.10 5.95
CA THR A 89 -28.06 5.08 5.01
C THR A 89 -29.51 5.45 5.31
N GLN A 90 -29.88 6.67 4.94
CA GLN A 90 -31.26 7.14 4.96
C GLN A 90 -31.77 7.28 3.52
N ILE A 91 -32.82 6.52 3.18
CA ILE A 91 -33.49 6.60 1.89
C ILE A 91 -34.81 7.37 2.06
N ASP A 92 -35.06 8.37 1.22
CA ASP A 92 -36.34 9.08 1.19
C ASP A 92 -37.31 8.42 0.21
N LEU A 93 -38.40 7.86 0.71
CA LEU A 93 -39.43 7.20 -0.09
C LEU A 93 -40.58 8.17 -0.39
N PRO A 94 -41.05 8.29 -1.65
CA PRO A 94 -42.03 9.31 -2.07
C PRO A 94 -43.35 9.39 -1.28
N ILE A 95 -43.77 8.32 -0.61
CA ILE A 95 -45.05 8.23 0.12
C ILE A 95 -44.84 8.06 1.64
N ILE A 96 -43.73 7.46 2.03
CA ILE A 96 -43.47 7.03 3.41
C ILE A 96 -42.52 7.99 4.13
N GLY A 97 -41.76 8.79 3.38
CA GLY A 97 -40.73 9.67 3.89
C GLY A 97 -39.42 8.92 4.17
N PRO A 98 -38.53 9.52 4.99
CA PRO A 98 -37.19 8.99 5.23
C PRO A 98 -37.23 7.69 6.04
N GLN A 99 -36.45 6.69 5.61
CA GLN A 99 -36.26 5.41 6.27
C GLN A 99 -34.76 5.13 6.41
N ASN A 100 -34.38 4.55 7.55
CA ASN A 100 -32.98 4.17 7.79
C ASN A 100 -32.77 2.69 7.47
N ILE A 101 -31.66 2.41 6.82
CA ILE A 101 -31.21 1.06 6.50
C ILE A 101 -29.79 0.94 7.04
N SER A 102 -29.59 0.06 7.99
CA SER A 102 -28.29 -0.19 8.60
C SER A 102 -28.09 -1.67 8.86
N GLY A 103 -26.84 -2.12 8.92
CA GLY A 103 -26.53 -3.50 9.28
C GLY A 103 -25.07 -3.87 9.03
N GLU A 104 -24.82 -5.17 9.05
CA GLU A 104 -23.49 -5.74 8.83
C GLU A 104 -23.54 -6.90 7.84
N ALA A 105 -22.47 -7.09 7.08
CA ALA A 105 -22.23 -8.23 6.22
C ALA A 105 -20.80 -8.76 6.42
N TYR A 106 -20.68 -10.08 6.47
CA TYR A 106 -19.41 -10.80 6.54
C TYR A 106 -19.16 -11.48 5.20
N ASP A 107 -17.90 -11.56 4.79
CA ASP A 107 -17.51 -12.09 3.47
C ASP A 107 -18.28 -11.40 2.33
N ALA A 108 -18.40 -10.07 2.41
CA ALA A 108 -19.32 -9.28 1.60
C ALA A 108 -18.89 -9.12 0.13
N GLY A 109 -17.72 -9.64 -0.24
CA GLY A 109 -17.20 -9.55 -1.59
C GLY A 109 -15.68 -9.55 -1.70
N THR A 110 -15.20 -9.19 -2.89
CA THR A 110 -13.77 -9.09 -3.20
C THR A 110 -13.47 -7.85 -4.03
N TRP A 111 -12.37 -7.19 -3.74
CA TRP A 111 -11.81 -6.09 -4.52
C TRP A 111 -10.45 -6.50 -5.08
N SER A 112 -10.13 -6.06 -6.30
CA SER A 112 -8.81 -6.22 -6.91
C SER A 112 -8.34 -4.87 -7.40
N PHE A 113 -7.16 -4.45 -6.96
CA PHE A 113 -6.50 -3.23 -7.40
C PHE A 113 -5.23 -3.57 -8.15
N GLN A 114 -5.01 -2.88 -9.27
CA GLN A 114 -3.79 -3.03 -10.07
C GLN A 114 -3.05 -1.69 -10.15
N TYR A 115 -1.84 -1.66 -9.59
CA TYR A 115 -0.86 -0.60 -9.76
C TYR A 115 0.28 -1.14 -10.64
N PRO A 116 0.82 -0.37 -11.61
CA PRO A 116 0.61 1.06 -11.86
C PRO A 116 -0.47 1.40 -12.89
N ASP A 117 -1.28 0.43 -13.32
CA ASP A 117 -2.29 0.64 -14.38
C ASP A 117 -3.56 1.37 -13.87
N TYR A 118 -3.70 1.53 -12.56
CA TYR A 118 -4.83 2.21 -11.89
C TYR A 118 -6.20 1.64 -12.27
N THR A 119 -6.26 0.33 -12.51
CA THR A 119 -7.50 -0.40 -12.77
C THR A 119 -7.96 -1.14 -11.51
N CYS A 120 -9.27 -1.28 -11.37
CA CYS A 120 -9.88 -2.05 -10.29
C CYS A 120 -11.03 -2.91 -10.79
N SER A 121 -11.30 -4.00 -10.07
CA SER A 121 -12.54 -4.75 -10.18
C SER A 121 -13.08 -5.05 -8.80
N ASN A 122 -14.40 -5.02 -8.64
CA ASN A 122 -15.05 -5.43 -7.42
C ASN A 122 -16.24 -6.35 -7.70
N SER A 123 -16.51 -7.21 -6.73
CA SER A 123 -17.78 -7.89 -6.61
C SER A 123 -18.24 -7.71 -5.18
N LEU A 124 -19.36 -6.99 -5.02
CA LEU A 124 -20.03 -6.79 -3.74
C LEU A 124 -21.35 -7.52 -3.83
N ASN A 125 -21.60 -8.43 -2.88
CA ASN A 125 -22.82 -9.20 -2.87
C ASN A 125 -23.31 -9.32 -1.43
N PHE A 126 -24.08 -8.32 -1.01
CA PHE A 126 -24.82 -8.37 0.24
C PHE A 126 -26.23 -7.83 0.04
N VAL A 127 -27.11 -8.21 0.97
CA VAL A 127 -28.50 -7.76 0.99
C VAL A 127 -28.67 -6.97 2.28
N THR A 128 -29.27 -5.78 2.18
CA THR A 128 -29.54 -4.99 3.39
C THR A 128 -30.52 -5.72 4.30
N GLU A 129 -30.61 -5.30 5.55
CA GLU A 129 -31.76 -5.68 6.37
C GLU A 129 -33.08 -5.20 5.72
N GLY A 130 -34.14 -5.97 5.94
CA GLY A 130 -35.48 -5.62 5.46
C GLY A 130 -36.10 -4.48 6.26
N LEU A 131 -36.88 -3.64 5.60
CA LEU A 131 -37.57 -2.52 6.24
C LEU A 131 -38.93 -2.95 6.80
N ASN A 132 -39.22 -2.56 8.05
CA ASN A 132 -40.54 -2.75 8.66
C ASN A 132 -41.37 -1.48 8.55
N ILE A 133 -42.29 -1.45 7.60
CA ILE A 133 -43.13 -0.27 7.33
C ILE A 133 -44.59 -0.63 7.59
N LEU A 134 -45.21 0.05 8.57
CA LEU A 134 -46.64 -0.10 8.90
C LEU A 134 -47.10 -1.56 9.08
N GLY A 135 -46.22 -2.42 9.64
CA GLY A 135 -46.52 -3.84 9.89
C GLY A 135 -46.32 -4.77 8.68
N GLN A 136 -45.79 -4.28 7.55
CA GLN A 136 -45.28 -5.11 6.47
C GLN A 136 -43.74 -5.09 6.48
N THR A 137 -43.15 -6.29 6.38
CA THR A 137 -41.72 -6.48 6.12
C THR A 137 -41.46 -6.38 4.63
N LEU A 138 -40.77 -5.33 4.19
CA LEU A 138 -40.15 -5.28 2.88
C LEU A 138 -38.84 -6.09 2.93
N PRO A 139 -38.56 -6.94 1.92
CA PRO A 139 -37.28 -7.63 1.86
C PRO A 139 -36.15 -6.62 1.75
N GLY A 140 -34.98 -7.02 2.24
CA GLY A 140 -33.75 -6.26 2.06
C GLY A 140 -33.48 -5.94 0.59
N ILE A 141 -32.80 -4.84 0.36
CA ILE A 141 -32.44 -4.40 -0.99
C ILE A 141 -31.12 -5.10 -1.32
N PRO A 142 -31.06 -5.89 -2.41
CA PRO A 142 -29.78 -6.41 -2.88
C PRO A 142 -28.94 -5.23 -3.36
N ILE A 143 -27.75 -5.06 -2.78
CA ILE A 143 -26.76 -4.11 -3.27
C ILE A 143 -25.74 -4.94 -4.05
N ASP A 144 -25.99 -5.06 -5.36
CA ASP A 144 -25.02 -5.59 -6.31
C ASP A 144 -24.43 -4.43 -7.08
N VAL A 145 -23.22 -4.03 -6.67
CA VAL A 145 -22.42 -3.00 -7.34
C VAL A 145 -21.15 -3.62 -7.92
N SER A 146 -21.24 -4.89 -8.34
CA SER A 146 -20.13 -5.56 -9.02
C SER A 146 -19.79 -4.80 -10.29
N SER A 147 -18.59 -4.24 -10.35
CA SER A 147 -18.17 -3.35 -11.41
C SER A 147 -16.67 -3.45 -11.68
N ASP A 148 -16.30 -3.17 -12.92
CA ASP A 148 -14.91 -2.89 -13.29
C ASP A 148 -14.74 -1.38 -13.42
N GLY A 149 -13.57 -0.89 -13.04
CA GLY A 149 -13.37 0.53 -12.78
C GLY A 149 -11.95 1.02 -12.98
N THR A 150 -11.80 2.32 -12.84
CA THR A 150 -10.51 2.97 -12.59
C THR A 150 -10.50 3.51 -11.17
N TRP A 151 -9.33 3.56 -10.56
CA TRP A 151 -9.17 4.15 -9.24
C TRP A 151 -8.05 5.17 -9.21
N GLU A 152 -8.19 6.18 -8.36
CA GLU A 152 -7.14 7.15 -8.09
C GLU A 152 -7.07 7.47 -6.61
N LEU A 153 -5.91 7.94 -6.17
CA LEU A 153 -5.72 8.46 -4.83
C LEU A 153 -5.67 9.98 -4.84
N SER A 154 -6.31 10.59 -3.85
CA SER A 154 -6.26 12.01 -3.57
C SER A 154 -5.90 12.26 -2.09
N ASN A 155 -5.72 13.53 -1.72
CA ASN A 155 -5.42 13.93 -0.34
C ASN A 155 -4.18 13.25 0.28
N ASN A 156 -3.04 13.33 -0.43
CA ASN A 156 -1.78 12.69 -0.03
C ASN A 156 -1.95 11.18 0.20
N ASP A 157 -2.52 10.50 -0.80
CA ASP A 157 -2.75 9.05 -0.81
C ASP A 157 -3.80 8.51 0.17
N ASN A 158 -4.64 9.35 0.79
CA ASN A 158 -5.59 8.90 1.82
C ASN A 158 -7.03 8.75 1.35
N ASN A 159 -7.40 9.29 0.20
CA ASN A 159 -8.75 9.16 -0.36
C ASN A 159 -8.71 8.36 -1.65
N LEU A 160 -9.37 7.22 -1.68
CA LEU A 160 -9.53 6.33 -2.82
C LEU A 160 -10.85 6.65 -3.53
N LEU A 161 -10.75 7.09 -4.78
CA LEU A 161 -11.90 7.30 -5.65
C LEU A 161 -11.99 6.14 -6.61
N ILE A 162 -13.12 5.44 -6.62
CA ILE A 162 -13.39 4.32 -7.55
C ILE A 162 -14.48 4.74 -8.52
N THR A 163 -14.16 4.74 -9.81
CA THR A 163 -15.11 5.03 -10.89
C THR A 163 -15.55 3.74 -11.55
N ASP A 164 -16.85 3.44 -11.49
CA ASP A 164 -17.47 2.33 -12.20
C ASP A 164 -17.56 2.66 -13.71
N GLN A 165 -17.05 1.78 -14.58
CA GLN A 165 -17.04 2.02 -16.03
C GLN A 165 -18.41 1.85 -16.70
N THR A 166 -19.33 1.10 -16.08
CA THR A 166 -20.67 0.83 -16.59
C THR A 166 -21.62 1.98 -16.26
N THR A 167 -21.60 2.44 -15.01
CA THR A 167 -22.52 3.47 -14.51
C THR A 167 -21.94 4.88 -14.55
N GLY A 168 -20.61 5.02 -14.56
CA GLY A 168 -19.91 6.29 -14.42
C GLY A 168 -20.03 6.89 -13.02
N LEU A 169 -20.60 6.16 -12.06
CA LEU A 169 -20.71 6.59 -10.68
C LEU A 169 -19.34 6.48 -9.98
N ILE A 170 -19.11 7.40 -9.05
CA ILE A 170 -17.87 7.49 -8.30
C ILE A 170 -18.17 7.18 -6.83
N SER A 171 -17.54 6.13 -6.33
CA SER A 171 -17.50 5.83 -4.90
C SER A 171 -16.27 6.54 -4.29
N ASP A 172 -16.44 7.13 -3.11
CA ASP A 172 -15.39 7.84 -2.38
C ASP A 172 -15.10 7.10 -1.07
N TYR A 173 -13.86 6.67 -0.88
CA TYR A 173 -13.41 5.99 0.33
C TYR A 173 -12.23 6.70 0.96
N GLN A 174 -12.31 6.99 2.25
CA GLN A 174 -11.15 7.39 3.03
C GLN A 174 -10.47 6.14 3.58
N ILE A 175 -9.18 6.01 3.30
CA ILE A 175 -8.29 4.98 3.85
C ILE A 175 -7.97 5.39 5.28
N LEU A 176 -8.46 4.62 6.25
CA LEU A 176 -8.20 4.84 7.67
C LEU A 176 -6.84 4.27 8.05
N SER A 177 -6.50 3.10 7.51
CA SER A 177 -5.18 2.51 7.60
C SER A 177 -5.03 1.40 6.59
N VAL A 178 -3.83 1.26 6.02
CA VAL A 178 -3.44 0.09 5.24
C VAL A 178 -2.10 -0.42 5.76
N GLN A 179 -2.07 -1.70 6.07
CA GLN A 179 -0.89 -2.48 6.43
C GLN A 179 -0.84 -3.68 5.49
N ASP A 180 0.32 -4.30 5.30
CA ASP A 180 0.63 -5.26 4.22
C ASP A 180 -0.46 -6.29 3.88
N SER A 181 -1.31 -6.70 4.83
CA SER A 181 -2.42 -7.63 4.60
C SER A 181 -3.79 -7.17 5.10
N ILE A 182 -3.93 -5.98 5.70
CA ILE A 182 -5.20 -5.49 6.24
C ILE A 182 -5.41 -4.03 5.84
N CYS A 183 -6.58 -3.71 5.32
CA CYS A 183 -7.00 -2.36 4.99
C CYS A 183 -8.33 -2.03 5.67
N PHE A 184 -8.40 -0.85 6.29
CA PHE A 184 -9.62 -0.29 6.85
C PHE A 184 -9.96 0.98 6.08
N LEU A 185 -11.19 1.06 5.63
CA LEU A 185 -11.69 2.22 4.89
C LEU A 185 -13.15 2.47 5.22
N ASN A 186 -13.55 3.73 5.20
CA ASN A 186 -14.94 4.12 5.22
C ASN A 186 -15.24 4.93 3.97
N GLY A 187 -16.49 4.97 3.53
CA GLY A 187 -16.81 5.66 2.31
C GLY A 187 -18.26 5.63 1.93
N THR A 188 -18.54 6.13 0.74
CA THR A 188 -19.87 6.23 0.18
C THR A 188 -19.94 5.49 -1.15
N ILE A 189 -20.94 4.64 -1.30
CA ILE A 189 -21.26 3.99 -2.57
C ILE A 189 -22.56 4.59 -3.10
N PRO A 190 -22.54 5.33 -4.21
CA PRO A 190 -23.76 5.77 -4.87
C PRO A 190 -24.52 4.57 -5.45
N PHE A 191 -25.84 4.57 -5.33
CA PHE A 191 -26.70 3.58 -5.98
C PHE A 191 -28.00 4.22 -6.47
N VAL A 192 -28.62 3.56 -7.44
CA VAL A 192 -29.89 3.98 -8.03
C VAL A 192 -30.91 2.88 -7.86
N ILE A 193 -32.07 3.21 -7.30
CA ILE A 193 -33.21 2.29 -7.20
C ILE A 193 -34.31 2.78 -8.13
N ASP A 194 -34.69 1.92 -9.07
CA ASP A 194 -35.88 2.12 -9.91
C ASP A 194 -37.01 1.23 -9.41
N THR A 195 -38.04 1.83 -8.81
CA THR A 195 -39.18 1.11 -8.26
C THR A 195 -40.46 1.92 -8.36
N MET A 196 -41.55 1.25 -8.77
CA MET A 196 -42.89 1.84 -8.89
C MET A 196 -42.96 3.14 -9.72
N GLY A 197 -42.08 3.28 -10.72
CA GLY A 197 -42.03 4.47 -11.58
C GLY A 197 -41.29 5.67 -10.98
N PHE A 198 -40.59 5.48 -9.86
CA PHE A 198 -39.70 6.46 -9.26
C PHE A 198 -38.24 6.00 -9.36
N THR A 199 -37.37 6.94 -9.71
CA THR A 199 -35.91 6.77 -9.65
C THR A 199 -35.42 7.46 -8.40
N ILE A 200 -34.80 6.68 -7.51
CA ILE A 200 -34.22 7.15 -6.26
C ILE A 200 -32.72 7.07 -6.41
N ASN A 201 -32.06 8.23 -6.42
CA ASN A 201 -30.61 8.32 -6.32
C ASN A 201 -30.26 8.49 -4.85
N SER A 202 -29.42 7.62 -4.33
CA SER A 202 -28.96 7.68 -2.95
C SER A 202 -27.53 7.17 -2.87
N GLN A 203 -26.97 7.19 -1.67
CA GLN A 203 -25.65 6.65 -1.37
C GLN A 203 -25.73 5.86 -0.09
N ILE A 204 -24.93 4.81 0.01
CA ILE A 204 -24.77 4.04 1.24
C ILE A 204 -23.43 4.38 1.87
N ASP A 205 -23.47 4.78 3.14
CA ASP A 205 -22.27 4.98 3.93
C ASP A 205 -21.83 3.61 4.42
N ILE A 206 -20.56 3.28 4.22
CA ILE A 206 -20.01 1.97 4.59
C ILE A 206 -18.69 2.11 5.35
N GLU A 207 -18.43 1.10 6.18
CA GLU A 207 -17.13 0.83 6.77
C GLU A 207 -16.70 -0.58 6.38
N LEU A 208 -15.49 -0.71 5.86
CA LEU A 208 -14.95 -1.95 5.33
C LEU A 208 -13.66 -2.34 6.05
N GLN A 209 -13.56 -3.62 6.37
CA GLN A 209 -12.29 -4.30 6.62
C GLN A 209 -12.01 -5.22 5.44
N LEU A 210 -10.80 -5.10 4.91
CA LEU A 210 -10.33 -5.90 3.81
C LEU A 210 -9.07 -6.67 4.22
N ASP A 211 -9.02 -7.95 3.85
CA ASP A 211 -7.88 -8.83 4.07
C ASP A 211 -7.28 -9.24 2.72
N LYS A 212 -5.96 -9.08 2.56
CA LYS A 212 -5.25 -9.39 1.31
C LYS A 212 -5.15 -10.90 1.08
N GLN A 213 -5.31 -11.34 -0.17
CA GLN A 213 -5.21 -12.76 -0.58
C GLN A 213 -3.76 -13.24 -0.74
#